data_AF-A0A1H3B4X3-F1
#
_entry.id   AF-A0A1H3B4X3-F1
#
_cell.length_a   1.000
_cell.length_b   1.000
_cell.length_c   1.000
_cell.angle_alpha   90.00
_cell.angle_beta   90.00
_cell.angle_gamma   90.00
#
_symmetry.space_group_name_H-M   'P 1'
#
loop_
_entity.id
_entity.type
_entity.pdbx_description
1 polymer ?
#
loop_
_entity_poly.entity_id
_entity_poly.type
_entity_poly.pdbx_seq_one_letter_code
_entity_poly.pdbx_strand_id
1 'polypeptide(L)'
;MVINSASIDDDCLKINYSSSGCSGDSWEVKLIDAGVIMESFPPQRNIKLSLKNEEICEAYFTKEISFDIDKLQVDGEVVLLNLEGFDTQIRYEY
;
A
#
# COMPACT_ATOMS: atom_id res chain seq x y z
N MET A 1 9.12 -9.49 -1.92
CA MET A 1 7.78 -9.17 -1.39
C MET A 1 6.76 -9.28 -2.51
N VAL A 2 5.56 -9.78 -2.20
CA VAL A 2 4.40 -9.85 -3.09
C VAL A 2 3.21 -9.21 -2.37
N ILE A 3 2.40 -8.43 -3.09
CA ILE A 3 1.13 -7.89 -2.59
C ILE A 3 0.03 -8.85 -3.03
N ASN A 4 -0.69 -9.43 -2.06
CA ASN A 4 -1.73 -10.41 -2.33
C ASN A 4 -3.10 -9.74 -2.52
N SER A 5 -3.39 -8.71 -1.72
CA SER A 5 -4.59 -7.90 -1.83
C SER A 5 -4.40 -6.53 -1.21
N ALA A 6 -5.22 -5.58 -1.67
CA ALA A 6 -5.35 -4.26 -1.07
C ALA A 6 -6.83 -3.86 -1.08
N SER A 7 -7.32 -3.34 0.04
CA SER A 7 -8.71 -2.91 0.20
C SER A 7 -8.79 -1.69 1.09
N ILE A 8 -9.82 -0.88 0.88
CA ILE A 8 -10.09 0.33 1.67
C ILE A 8 -11.31 0.08 2.55
N ASP A 9 -11.21 0.54 3.79
CA ASP A 9 -12.27 0.55 4.81
C ASP A 9 -12.22 1.93 5.46
N ASP A 10 -13.15 2.82 5.11
CA ASP A 10 -13.07 4.26 5.38
C ASP A 10 -11.72 4.87 4.93
N ASP A 11 -11.01 5.59 5.79
CA ASP A 11 -9.69 6.16 5.51
C ASP A 11 -8.54 5.15 5.75
N CYS A 12 -8.83 3.84 5.88
CA CYS A 12 -7.83 2.80 6.14
C CYS A 12 -7.55 1.93 4.92
N LEU A 13 -6.34 2.05 4.37
CA LEU A 13 -5.82 1.13 3.36
C LEU A 13 -5.22 -0.11 4.03
N LYS A 14 -5.92 -1.24 3.93
CA LYS A 14 -5.46 -2.55 4.37
C LYS A 14 -4.73 -3.24 3.22
N ILE A 15 -3.51 -3.70 3.48
CA ILE A 15 -2.68 -4.40 2.50
C ILE A 15 -2.27 -5.75 3.10
N ASN A 16 -2.60 -6.81 2.37
CA ASN A 16 -2.09 -8.15 2.63
C ASN A 16 -0.88 -8.39 1.74
N TYR A 17 0.27 -8.70 2.36
CA TYR A 17 1.52 -8.88 1.65
C TYR A 17 2.29 -10.06 2.22
N SER A 18 3.18 -10.60 1.39
CA SER A 18 4.04 -11.72 1.77
C SER A 18 5.49 -11.47 1.40
N SER A 19 6.40 -12.01 2.21
CA SER A 19 7.83 -12.00 1.94
C SER A 19 8.51 -13.18 2.61
N SER A 20 9.72 -13.52 2.15
CA SER A 20 10.59 -14.43 2.88
C SER A 20 11.18 -13.74 4.12
N GLY A 21 11.43 -14.50 5.18
CA GLY A 21 11.98 -14.06 6.46
C GLY A 21 12.04 -15.19 7.49
N CYS A 22 12.31 -14.85 8.75
CA CYS A 22 12.29 -15.77 9.89
C CYS A 22 10.92 -15.81 10.57
N SER A 23 10.24 -14.66 10.65
CA SER A 23 8.94 -14.50 11.32
C SER A 23 8.11 -13.35 10.76
N GLY A 24 8.78 -12.35 10.20
CA GLY A 24 8.20 -11.08 9.81
C GLY A 24 7.88 -10.11 10.93
N ASP A 25 8.32 -10.40 12.16
CA ASP A 25 8.05 -9.55 13.32
C ASP A 25 9.00 -8.34 13.39
N SER A 26 10.19 -8.43 12.77
CA SER A 26 11.13 -7.31 12.67
C SER A 26 11.00 -6.52 11.36
N TRP A 27 9.97 -6.79 10.56
CA TRP A 27 9.76 -6.09 9.29
C TRP A 27 9.34 -4.65 9.53
N GLU A 28 10.13 -3.71 9.02
CA GLU A 28 9.76 -2.30 9.02
C GLU A 28 9.01 -1.99 7.71
N VAL A 29 7.74 -1.61 7.83
CA VAL A 29 6.87 -1.36 6.67
C VAL A 29 6.39 0.07 6.66
N LYS A 30 6.49 0.72 5.49
CA LYS A 30 6.04 2.10 5.28
C LYS A 30 5.23 2.21 4.00
N LEU A 31 4.19 3.04 4.03
CA LEU A 31 3.50 3.50 2.84
C LEU A 31 4.14 4.83 2.38
N ILE A 32 4.61 4.89 1.15
CA ILE A 32 5.26 6.06 0.58
C ILE A 32 4.39 6.59 -0.55
N ASP A 33 4.02 7.87 -0.47
CA ASP A 33 3.37 8.60 -1.55
C ASP A 33 4.41 9.33 -2.39
N ALA A 34 4.25 9.30 -3.72
CA ALA A 34 5.15 9.98 -4.64
C ALA A 34 5.07 11.51 -4.56
N GLY A 35 4.03 12.05 -3.91
CA GLY A 35 3.81 13.48 -3.73
C GLY A 35 3.33 14.20 -4.99
N VAL A 36 2.99 13.45 -6.05
CA VAL A 36 2.50 13.98 -7.33
C VAL A 36 1.07 13.50 -7.55
N ILE A 37 0.18 14.44 -7.84
CA ILE A 37 -1.18 14.17 -8.29
C ILE A 37 -1.18 14.22 -9.82
N MET A 38 -1.56 13.13 -10.47
CA MET A 38 -1.59 13.05 -11.92
C MET A 38 -2.84 13.72 -12.48
N GLU A 39 -2.66 14.45 -13.58
CA GLU A 39 -3.72 15.16 -14.30
C GLU A 39 -4.62 14.15 -15.06
N SER A 40 -5.59 13.58 -14.34
CA SER A 40 -6.63 12.69 -14.88
C SER A 40 -7.98 12.94 -14.21
N PHE A 41 -9.03 12.29 -14.71
CA PHE A 41 -10.37 12.37 -14.11
C PHE A 41 -10.96 10.95 -13.93
N PRO A 42 -11.02 10.40 -12.70
CA PRO A 42 -10.59 10.98 -11.42
C PRO A 42 -9.06 11.22 -11.34
N PRO A 43 -8.58 12.09 -10.43
CA PRO A 43 -7.16 12.25 -10.17
C PRO A 43 -6.52 10.94 -9.70
N GLN A 44 -5.23 10.78 -9.95
CA GLN A 44 -4.48 9.58 -9.57
C GLN A 44 -3.24 9.92 -8.74
N ARG A 45 -2.85 9.02 -7.84
CA ARG A 45 -1.60 9.08 -7.07
C ARG A 45 -0.86 7.76 -7.15
N ASN A 46 0.47 7.84 -7.15
CA ASN A 46 1.33 6.66 -7.07
C ASN A 46 1.80 6.47 -5.64
N ILE A 47 1.56 5.29 -5.10
CA ILE A 47 1.98 4.88 -3.76
C ILE A 47 2.82 3.61 -3.82
N LYS A 48 3.68 3.42 -2.83
CA LYS A 48 4.56 2.26 -2.71
C LYS A 48 4.52 1.70 -1.30
N LEU A 49 4.35 0.39 -1.18
CA LEU A 49 4.65 -0.32 0.06
C LEU A 49 6.17 -0.60 0.11
N SER A 50 6.86 0.03 1.05
CA SER A 50 8.28 -0.21 1.30
C SER A 50 8.44 -1.18 2.47
N LEU A 51 9.12 -2.29 2.22
CA LEU A 51 9.49 -3.27 3.23
C LEU A 51 11.00 -3.26 3.43
N LYS A 52 11.44 -2.97 4.65
CA LYS A 52 12.81 -3.23 5.10
C LYS A 52 12.79 -4.49 5.96
N ASN A 53 13.45 -5.53 5.45
CA ASN A 53 13.58 -6.83 6.09
C ASN A 53 15.07 -7.18 6.25
N GLU A 54 15.53 -7.32 7.48
CA GLU A 54 16.90 -7.72 7.84
C GLU A 54 16.99 -9.18 8.31
N GLU A 55 15.89 -9.93 8.28
CA GLU A 55 15.86 -11.35 8.63
C GLU A 55 16.58 -12.19 7.55
N ILE A 56 17.38 -13.17 7.99
CA ILE A 56 18.23 -14.00 7.10
C ILE A 56 17.60 -15.34 6.71
N CYS A 57 16.46 -15.71 7.28
CA CYS A 57 15.79 -16.96 6.96
C CYS A 57 14.96 -16.83 5.68
N GLU A 58 14.71 -17.95 5.01
CA GLU A 58 13.98 -18.00 3.74
C GLU A 58 12.57 -18.59 3.86
N ALA A 59 11.98 -18.58 5.06
CA ALA A 59 10.61 -19.05 5.25
C ALA A 59 9.62 -17.99 4.76
N TYR A 60 8.50 -18.41 4.16
CA TYR A 60 7.54 -17.51 3.54
C TYR A 60 6.41 -17.16 4.50
N PHE A 61 6.23 -15.87 4.78
CA PHE A 61 5.20 -15.38 5.69
C PHE A 61 4.27 -14.40 5.01
N THR A 62 3.01 -14.41 5.45
CA THR A 62 1.97 -13.45 5.06
C THR A 62 1.60 -12.60 6.27
N LYS A 63 1.55 -11.29 6.06
CA LYS A 63 1.16 -10.30 7.08
C LYS A 63 0.11 -9.37 6.50
N GLU A 64 -0.64 -8.75 7.39
CA GLU A 64 -1.60 -7.69 7.06
C GLU A 64 -1.21 -6.43 7.82
N ILE A 65 -1.29 -5.29 7.14
CA ILE A 65 -1.04 -3.98 7.72
C ILE A 65 -2.08 -2.99 7.23
N SER A 66 -2.42 -2.02 8.09
CA SER A 66 -3.34 -0.94 7.77
C SER A 66 -2.64 0.41 7.88
N PHE A 67 -2.90 1.29 6.93
CA PHE A 67 -2.42 2.68 6.93
C PHE A 67 -3.60 3.63 6.87
N ASP A 68 -3.54 4.69 7.68
CA ASP A 68 -4.39 5.86 7.51
C ASP A 68 -3.95 6.61 6.23
N ILE A 69 -4.91 6.84 5.34
CA ILE A 69 -4.71 7.47 4.03
C ILE A 69 -5.52 8.77 3.86
N ASP A 70 -5.99 9.38 4.94
CA ASP A 70 -6.67 10.69 4.95
C ASP A 70 -5.88 11.77 4.16
N LYS A 71 -4.56 11.79 4.29
CA LYS A 71 -3.65 12.74 3.62
C LYS A 71 -3.47 12.47 2.12
N LEU A 72 -4.00 11.35 1.62
CA LEU A 72 -3.99 11.06 0.18
C LEU A 72 -5.18 11.67 -0.54
N GLN A 73 -6.21 12.12 0.18
CA GLN A 73 -7.34 12.86 -0.37
C GLN A 73 -6.85 14.09 -1.15
N VAL A 74 -7.58 14.42 -2.21
CA VAL A 74 -7.34 15.56 -3.12
C VAL A 74 -8.66 16.28 -3.38
N ASP A 75 -8.62 17.39 -4.13
CA ASP A 75 -9.85 18.07 -4.53
C ASP A 75 -10.78 17.12 -5.31
N GLY A 76 -12.00 16.92 -4.78
CA GLY A 76 -12.98 15.96 -5.28
C GLY A 76 -13.45 14.99 -4.18
N GLU A 77 -14.11 13.91 -4.58
CA GLU A 77 -14.64 12.85 -3.70
C GLU A 77 -13.94 11.51 -3.93
N VAL A 78 -13.03 11.47 -4.91
CA VAL A 78 -12.43 10.24 -5.43
C VAL A 78 -10.99 10.48 -5.85
N VAL A 79 -10.11 9.58 -5.41
CA VAL A 79 -8.76 9.45 -5.96
C VAL A 79 -8.49 7.99 -6.30
N LEU A 80 -7.77 7.78 -7.38
CA LEU A 80 -7.31 6.46 -7.82
C LEU A 80 -5.86 6.26 -7.34
N LEU A 81 -5.62 5.22 -6.56
CA LEU A 81 -4.32 4.89 -6.00
C LEU A 81 -3.67 3.78 -6.81
N ASN A 82 -2.50 4.07 -7.38
CA ASN A 82 -1.66 3.12 -8.10
C ASN A 82 -0.59 2.60 -7.13
N LEU A 83 -0.81 1.40 -6.60
CA LEU A 83 0.12 0.75 -5.69
C LEU A 83 1.19 -0.01 -6.48
N GLU A 84 2.46 0.37 -6.33
CA GLU A 84 3.58 -0.30 -6.99
C GLU A 84 3.63 -1.80 -6.67
N GLY A 85 3.63 -2.65 -7.69
CA GLY A 85 3.64 -4.11 -7.54
C GLY A 85 2.26 -4.72 -7.29
N PHE A 86 1.18 -3.96 -7.48
CA PHE A 86 -0.19 -4.45 -7.45
C PHE A 86 -0.92 -4.04 -8.73
N ASP A 87 -1.38 -5.03 -9.50
CA ASP A 87 -1.89 -4.80 -10.86
C ASP A 87 -3.27 -4.12 -10.90
N THR A 88 -3.99 -4.12 -9.77
CA THR A 88 -5.32 -3.53 -9.68
C THR A 88 -5.24 -2.13 -9.09
N GLN A 89 -5.74 -1.14 -9.82
CA GLN A 89 -5.89 0.22 -9.31
C GLN A 89 -6.93 0.25 -8.19
N ILE A 90 -6.60 0.94 -7.09
CA ILE A 90 -7.44 1.00 -5.91
C ILE A 90 -8.26 2.28 -5.98
N ARG A 91 -9.59 2.15 -5.94
CA ARG A 91 -10.51 3.29 -5.92
C ARG A 91 -10.77 3.71 -4.48
N TYR A 92 -10.41 4.95 -4.14
CA TYR A 92 -10.64 5.53 -2.81
C TYR A 92 -11.74 6.58 -2.90
N GLU A 93 -12.84 6.36 -2.16
CA GLU A 93 -13.98 7.28 -1.99
C GLU A 93 -13.95 7.83 -0.56
N TYR A 94 -14.16 9.13 -0.42
CA TYR A 94 -14.13 9.85 0.87
C TYR A 94 -15.08 11.05 0.85
#